data_AF-A0A7G1IDB5-F1
#
_entry.id   AF-A0A7G1IDB5-F1
#
_cell.length_a   1.000
_cell.length_b   1.000
_cell.length_c   1.000
_cell.angle_alpha   90.00
_cell.angle_beta   90.00
_cell.angle_gamma   90.00
#
_symmetry.space_group_name_H-M   'P 1'
#
loop_
_entity.id
_entity.type
_entity.pdbx_description
1 polymer ?
#
loop_
_entity_poly.entity_id
_entity_poly.type
_entity_poly.pdbx_seq_one_letter_code
_entity_poly.pdbx_strand_id
1 'polypeptide(L)'
;MYWSGDLGYRDTQGWIYLAGRTSDWLRVDGENLAAAPIERILLRHNAINRVAVYAVPDEQVGDQVMAAVVLHRDRAFDPGSFEAFLDAQPDLSPKARPRYVRIAADLPSTATHKVLKRQLIRDATTVSAGETLWVREPRGTAYRIAFRGDA
;
A
#
# COMPACT_ATOMS: atom_id res chain seq x y z
N MET A 1 -19.79 22.66 -4.82
CA MET A 1 -19.43 22.06 -3.51
C MET A 1 -18.06 21.40 -3.68
N TYR A 2 -17.09 21.70 -2.82
CA TYR A 2 -15.72 21.16 -2.85
C TYR A 2 -15.57 20.08 -1.78
N TRP A 3 -15.00 18.93 -2.13
CA TRP A 3 -14.75 17.81 -1.21
C TRP A 3 -13.25 17.61 -1.03
N SER A 4 -12.73 17.83 0.19
CA SER A 4 -11.30 17.69 0.48
C SER A 4 -10.85 16.22 0.59
N GLY A 5 -11.79 15.31 0.85
CA GLY A 5 -11.51 13.89 1.14
C GLY A 5 -10.93 13.65 2.54
N ASP A 6 -10.82 14.69 3.36
CA ASP A 6 -10.44 14.61 4.76
C ASP A 6 -11.64 14.21 5.63
N LEU A 7 -11.41 13.32 6.57
CA LEU A 7 -12.32 13.01 7.66
C LEU A 7 -12.05 14.00 8.79
N GLY A 8 -13.10 14.46 9.44
CA GLY A 8 -12.97 15.30 10.63
C GLY A 8 -14.19 15.17 11.53
N TYR A 9 -14.00 15.46 12.80
CA TYR A 9 -15.08 15.58 13.76
C TYR A 9 -15.03 16.94 14.43
N ARG A 10 -16.19 17.39 14.92
CA ARG A 10 -16.33 18.65 15.65
C ARG A 10 -16.72 18.34 17.09
N ASP A 11 -16.06 18.96 18.04
CA ASP A 11 -16.43 18.81 19.45
C ASP A 11 -17.62 19.71 19.86
N THR A 12 -18.00 19.63 21.13
CA THR A 12 -19.12 20.42 21.70
C THR A 12 -18.81 21.91 21.82
N GLN A 13 -17.53 22.30 21.80
CA GLN A 13 -17.09 23.70 21.90
C GLN A 13 -16.90 24.36 20.53
N GLY A 14 -16.97 23.58 19.45
CA GLY A 14 -16.89 24.09 18.09
C GLY A 14 -15.55 23.87 17.39
N TRP A 15 -14.58 23.21 18.03
CA TRP A 15 -13.29 22.90 17.44
C TRP A 15 -13.43 21.75 16.44
N ILE A 16 -12.71 21.85 15.32
CA ILE A 16 -12.67 20.83 14.28
C ILE A 16 -11.34 20.09 14.37
N TYR A 17 -11.42 18.77 14.44
CA TYR A 17 -10.28 17.86 14.51
C TYR A 17 -10.18 17.06 13.22
N LEU A 18 -8.97 16.94 12.68
CA LEU A 18 -8.70 16.10 11.51
C LEU A 18 -8.63 14.63 11.95
N ALA A 19 -9.51 13.79 11.42
CA ALA A 19 -9.63 12.37 11.72
C ALA A 19 -8.94 11.48 10.67
N GLY A 20 -8.15 12.07 9.78
CA GLY A 20 -7.46 11.39 8.70
C GLY A 20 -8.13 11.58 7.34
N ARG A 21 -7.96 10.64 6.42
CA ARG A 21 -8.57 10.66 5.08
C ARG A 21 -9.29 9.34 4.83
N THR A 22 -10.16 9.31 3.83
CA THR A 22 -10.71 8.04 3.32
C THR A 22 -9.57 7.08 2.95
N SER A 23 -9.80 5.76 3.03
CA SER A 23 -8.80 4.68 2.84
C SER A 23 -8.04 4.65 1.50
N ASP A 24 -8.32 5.59 0.60
CA ASP A 24 -7.70 5.72 -0.71
C ASP A 24 -6.59 6.79 -0.78
N TRP A 25 -6.26 7.43 0.35
CA TRP A 25 -5.20 8.42 0.46
C TRP A 25 -4.17 8.05 1.52
N LEU A 26 -2.92 8.45 1.29
CA LEU A 26 -1.77 8.28 2.18
C LEU A 26 -1.09 9.64 2.39
N ARG A 27 -0.54 9.89 3.58
CA ARG A 27 0.28 11.06 3.87
C ARG A 27 1.73 10.66 4.11
N VAL A 28 2.54 10.68 3.05
CA VAL A 28 3.92 10.18 3.06
C VAL A 28 4.89 11.36 3.00
N ASP A 29 5.68 11.54 4.05
CA ASP A 29 6.70 12.62 4.12
C ASP A 29 6.09 13.99 3.80
N GLY A 30 4.96 14.30 4.45
CA GLY A 30 4.21 15.55 4.30
C GLY A 30 3.33 15.67 3.05
N GLU A 31 3.43 14.74 2.09
CA GLU A 31 2.69 14.78 0.83
C GLU A 31 1.45 13.88 0.83
N ASN A 32 0.37 14.34 0.21
CA ASN A 32 -0.83 13.54 0.03
C ASN A 32 -0.74 12.74 -1.28
N LEU A 33 -0.72 11.41 -1.17
CA LEU A 33 -0.69 10.49 -2.29
C LEU A 33 -2.03 9.77 -2.40
N ALA A 34 -2.58 9.68 -3.62
CA ALA A 34 -3.72 8.82 -3.90
C ALA A 34 -3.23 7.40 -4.19
N ALA A 35 -3.92 6.38 -3.66
CA ALA A 35 -3.58 4.98 -3.88
C ALA A 35 -3.79 4.54 -5.34
N ALA A 36 -4.87 4.99 -5.98
CA ALA A 36 -5.31 4.49 -7.29
C ALA A 36 -4.28 4.69 -8.43
N PRO A 37 -3.58 5.83 -8.57
CA PRO A 37 -2.48 5.96 -9.52
C PRO A 37 -1.33 4.95 -9.28
N ILE A 38 -0.96 4.72 -8.02
CA ILE A 38 0.08 3.75 -7.64
C ILE A 38 -0.37 2.34 -8.01
N GLU A 39 -1.60 1.96 -7.66
CA GLU A 39 -2.19 0.66 -8.02
C GLU A 39 -2.18 0.43 -9.54
N ARG A 40 -2.61 1.43 -10.32
CA ARG A 40 -2.57 1.38 -11.79
C ARG A 40 -1.17 1.17 -12.35
N ILE A 41 -0.16 1.82 -11.76
CA ILE A 41 1.23 1.64 -12.17
C ILE A 41 1.68 0.23 -11.82
N LEU A 42 1.47 -0.23 -10.59
CA LEU A 42 1.87 -1.58 -10.15
C LEU A 42 1.23 -2.70 -11.00
N LEU A 43 -0.03 -2.52 -11.43
CA LEU A 43 -0.71 -3.46 -12.33
C LEU A 43 -0.08 -3.58 -13.72
N ARG A 44 0.85 -2.71 -14.11
CA ARG A 44 1.63 -2.86 -15.35
C ARG A 44 2.72 -3.93 -15.22
N HIS A 45 3.10 -4.32 -13.99
CA HIS A 45 4.09 -5.37 -13.77
C HIS A 45 3.49 -6.74 -14.15
N ASN A 46 4.16 -7.47 -15.05
CA ASN A 46 3.66 -8.72 -15.64
C ASN A 46 3.30 -9.85 -14.66
N ALA A 47 3.92 -9.86 -13.47
CA ALA A 47 3.64 -10.85 -12.43
C ALA A 47 2.42 -10.51 -11.56
N ILE A 48 1.96 -9.26 -11.53
CA ILE A 48 0.93 -8.77 -10.61
C ILE A 48 -0.45 -8.96 -11.24
N ASN A 49 -1.30 -9.76 -10.59
CA ASN A 49 -2.68 -9.98 -10.99
C ASN A 49 -3.63 -8.95 -10.34
N ARG A 50 -3.49 -8.75 -9.03
CA ARG A 50 -4.27 -7.76 -8.27
C ARG A 50 -3.36 -7.06 -7.28
N VAL A 51 -3.69 -5.80 -6.99
CA VAL A 51 -2.97 -5.00 -6.01
C VAL A 51 -3.94 -4.11 -5.24
N ALA A 52 -3.64 -3.89 -3.96
CA ALA A 52 -4.23 -2.84 -3.17
C ALA A 52 -3.13 -2.05 -2.47
N VAL A 53 -3.15 -0.73 -2.65
CA VAL A 53 -2.24 0.20 -1.99
C VAL A 53 -2.98 0.89 -0.85
N TYR A 54 -2.30 0.96 0.31
CA TYR A 54 -2.83 1.56 1.52
C TYR A 54 -1.72 2.07 2.42
N ALA A 55 -2.10 2.91 3.39
CA ALA A 55 -1.19 3.49 4.37
C ALA A 55 -0.90 2.52 5.51
N VAL A 56 0.38 2.45 5.90
CA VAL A 56 0.82 1.89 7.18
C VAL A 56 1.38 3.05 8.00
N PRO A 57 0.81 3.37 9.18
CA PRO A 57 1.29 4.48 10.01
C PRO A 57 2.77 4.36 10.37
N ASP A 58 3.47 5.48 10.37
CA ASP A 58 4.90 5.61 10.67
C ASP A 58 5.15 6.91 11.44
N GLU A 59 5.84 6.80 12.58
CA GLU A 59 6.03 7.93 13.51
C GLU A 59 6.92 9.05 12.94
N GLN A 60 7.75 8.75 11.94
CA GLN A 60 8.71 9.72 11.40
C GLN A 60 8.15 10.46 10.19
N VAL A 61 7.44 9.76 9.30
CA VAL A 61 7.00 10.32 8.01
C VAL A 61 5.48 10.39 7.84
N GLY A 62 4.72 10.06 8.87
CA GLY A 62 3.25 9.99 8.84
C GLY A 62 2.77 8.62 8.41
N ASP A 63 2.85 8.33 7.12
CA ASP A 63 2.51 7.03 6.53
C ASP A 63 3.65 6.48 5.67
N GLN A 64 3.74 5.16 5.60
CA GLN A 64 4.51 4.43 4.60
C GLN A 64 3.56 3.79 3.57
N VAL A 65 4.02 3.72 2.33
CA VAL A 65 3.27 3.07 1.24
C VAL A 65 3.37 1.55 1.38
N MET A 66 2.24 0.88 1.52
CA MET A 66 2.13 -0.58 1.50
C MET A 66 1.39 -1.04 0.24
N ALA A 67 1.92 -2.07 -0.43
CA ALA A 67 1.28 -2.74 -1.55
C ALA A 67 1.01 -4.20 -1.20
N ALA A 68 -0.27 -4.57 -1.06
CA ALA A 68 -0.68 -5.97 -1.01
C ALA A 68 -0.93 -6.48 -2.42
N VAL A 69 -0.14 -7.46 -2.84
CA VAL A 69 -0.04 -7.96 -4.21
C VAL A 69 -0.45 -9.43 -4.24
N VAL A 70 -1.37 -9.76 -5.14
CA VAL A 70 -1.66 -11.14 -5.54
C VAL A 70 -1.02 -11.36 -6.91
N LEU A 71 -0.20 -12.39 -7.01
CA LEU A 71 0.49 -12.73 -8.25
C LEU A 71 -0.42 -13.54 -9.19
N HIS A 72 -0.06 -13.57 -10.47
CA HIS A 72 -0.57 -14.59 -11.37
C HIS A 72 -0.10 -15.99 -10.91
N ARG A 73 -0.95 -17.01 -11.10
CA ARG A 73 -0.71 -18.39 -10.62
C ARG A 73 0.64 -18.97 -11.07
N ASP A 74 1.12 -18.56 -12.24
CA ASP A 74 2.30 -19.12 -12.88
C ASP A 74 3.53 -18.20 -12.73
N ARG A 75 3.47 -17.25 -11.81
CA ARG A 75 4.50 -16.22 -11.58
C ARG A 75 4.94 -16.22 -10.13
N ALA A 76 6.23 -16.02 -9.93
CA ALA A 76 6.83 -15.77 -8.62
C ALA A 76 7.20 -14.28 -8.50
N PHE A 77 7.23 -13.78 -7.26
CA PHE A 77 7.75 -12.45 -7.00
C PHE A 77 9.27 -12.47 -7.08
N ASP A 78 9.82 -11.64 -7.96
CA ASP A 78 11.25 -11.38 -8.05
C ASP A 78 11.52 -9.92 -7.62
N PRO A 79 12.19 -9.68 -6.48
CA PRO A 79 12.48 -8.34 -6.01
C PRO A 79 13.34 -7.53 -6.99
N GLY A 80 14.25 -8.18 -7.74
CA GLY A 80 15.12 -7.50 -8.71
C GLY A 80 14.35 -7.00 -9.93
N SER A 81 13.53 -7.87 -10.54
CA SER A 81 12.59 -7.47 -11.60
C SER A 81 11.63 -6.39 -11.13
N PHE A 82 11.11 -6.48 -9.91
CA PHE A 82 10.17 -5.50 -9.37
C PHE A 82 10.84 -4.14 -9.16
N GLU A 83 12.07 -4.10 -8.63
CA GLU A 83 12.87 -2.89 -8.51
C GLU A 83 13.12 -2.23 -9.86
N ALA A 84 13.66 -2.97 -10.84
CA ALA A 84 13.93 -2.47 -12.17
C ALA A 84 12.66 -1.95 -12.86
N PHE A 85 11.53 -2.65 -12.66
CA PHE A 85 10.24 -2.21 -13.15
C PHE A 85 9.83 -0.86 -12.56
N LEU A 86 9.92 -0.68 -11.25
CA LEU A 86 9.55 0.58 -10.58
C LEU A 86 10.42 1.74 -11.04
N ASP A 87 11.72 1.52 -11.21
CA ASP A 87 12.67 2.54 -11.65
C ASP A 87 12.43 2.96 -13.11
N ALA A 88 11.85 2.06 -13.92
CA ALA A 88 11.44 2.34 -15.29
C ALA A 88 10.09 3.10 -15.40
N GLN A 89 9.40 3.41 -14.30
CA GLN A 89 8.11 4.12 -14.33
C GLN A 89 8.31 5.65 -14.19
N PRO A 90 8.22 6.43 -15.29
CA PRO A 90 8.42 7.88 -15.22
C PRO A 90 7.30 8.61 -14.49
N ASP A 91 6.12 8.00 -14.36
CA ASP A 91 4.94 8.55 -13.68
C ASP A 91 4.80 8.07 -12.22
N LEU A 92 5.80 7.36 -11.69
CA LEU A 92 5.86 6.97 -10.29
C LEU A 92 6.77 7.92 -9.51
N SER A 93 6.19 8.72 -8.61
CA SER A 93 6.99 9.53 -7.68
C SER A 93 7.87 8.63 -6.80
N PRO A 94 9.13 9.01 -6.50
CA PRO A 94 9.97 8.29 -5.54
C PRO A 94 9.29 8.08 -4.17
N LYS A 95 8.44 9.03 -3.72
CA LYS A 95 7.66 8.93 -2.47
C LYS A 95 6.51 7.93 -2.56
N ALA A 96 6.00 7.67 -3.76
CA ALA A 96 4.96 6.69 -4.02
C ALA A 96 5.50 5.25 -4.15
N ARG A 97 6.83 5.08 -4.19
CA ARG A 97 7.47 3.77 -4.23
C ARG A 97 7.14 3.00 -2.95
N PRO A 98 6.58 1.78 -3.02
CA PRO A 98 6.24 1.01 -1.83
C PRO A 98 7.42 0.86 -0.86
N ARG A 99 7.15 1.05 0.43
CA ARG A 99 8.08 0.67 1.50
C ARG A 99 7.90 -0.80 1.84
N TYR A 100 6.67 -1.28 1.77
CA TYR A 100 6.30 -2.66 2.07
C TYR A 100 5.57 -3.28 0.87
N VAL A 101 5.87 -4.54 0.58
CA VAL A 101 5.15 -5.34 -0.40
C VAL A 101 4.76 -6.66 0.24
N ARG A 102 3.46 -6.90 0.42
CA ARG A 102 2.94 -8.19 0.88
C ARG A 102 2.52 -9.02 -0.33
N ILE A 103 3.17 -10.15 -0.52
CA ILE A 103 2.70 -11.19 -1.45
C ILE A 103 1.62 -11.98 -0.71
N ALA A 104 0.37 -11.69 -1.07
CA ALA A 104 -0.82 -12.24 -0.44
C ALA A 104 -1.38 -13.40 -1.25
N ALA A 105 -2.03 -14.35 -0.57
CA ALA A 105 -2.73 -15.45 -1.24
C ALA A 105 -3.99 -14.93 -1.97
N ASP A 106 -4.72 -14.01 -1.34
CA ASP A 106 -5.82 -13.25 -1.93
C ASP A 106 -5.99 -11.90 -1.20
N LEU A 107 -6.78 -10.98 -1.76
CA LEU A 107 -7.17 -9.73 -1.10
C LEU A 107 -8.60 -9.85 -0.55
N PRO A 108 -8.85 -9.44 0.71
CA PRO A 108 -10.17 -9.46 1.29
C PRO A 108 -11.10 -8.60 0.44
N SER A 109 -12.27 -9.13 0.12
CA SER A 109 -13.22 -8.46 -0.78
C SER A 109 -14.66 -8.67 -0.32
N THR A 110 -15.52 -7.76 -0.75
CA THR A 110 -16.98 -7.90 -0.60
C THR A 110 -17.52 -8.99 -1.52
N ALA A 111 -18.79 -9.36 -1.34
CA ALA A 111 -19.49 -10.26 -2.26
C ALA A 111 -19.53 -9.77 -3.73
N THR A 112 -19.32 -8.48 -3.97
CA THR A 112 -19.20 -7.89 -5.32
C THR A 112 -17.75 -7.70 -5.77
N HIS A 113 -16.80 -8.42 -5.14
CA HIS A 113 -15.36 -8.40 -5.44
C HIS A 113 -14.64 -7.06 -5.21
N LYS A 114 -15.29 -6.06 -4.61
CA LYS A 114 -14.60 -4.83 -4.18
C LYS A 114 -13.64 -5.14 -3.04
N VAL A 115 -12.36 -4.77 -3.18
CA VAL A 115 -11.34 -4.95 -2.14
C VAL A 115 -11.67 -4.15 -0.88
N LEU A 116 -11.54 -4.80 0.28
CA LEU A 116 -11.78 -4.24 1.61
C LEU A 116 -10.50 -3.65 2.19
N LYS A 117 -10.04 -2.50 1.66
CA LYS A 117 -8.83 -1.82 2.14
C LYS A 117 -8.81 -1.56 3.65
N ARG A 118 -9.96 -1.29 4.26
CA ARG A 118 -10.07 -1.11 5.72
C ARG A 118 -9.55 -2.30 6.53
N GLN A 119 -9.72 -3.52 6.02
CA GLN A 119 -9.19 -4.72 6.67
C GLN A 119 -7.68 -4.76 6.51
N LEU A 120 -7.19 -4.54 5.28
CA LEU A 120 -5.76 -4.48 5.01
C LEU A 120 -5.01 -3.44 5.84
N ILE A 121 -5.61 -2.26 6.03
CA ILE A 121 -5.06 -1.19 6.88
C ILE A 121 -4.96 -1.64 8.35
N ARG A 122 -5.99 -2.31 8.88
CA ARG A 122 -5.94 -2.85 10.24
C ARG A 122 -4.89 -3.94 10.40
N ASP A 123 -4.75 -4.79 9.39
CA ASP A 123 -3.76 -5.86 9.39
C ASP A 123 -2.33 -5.30 9.20
N ALA A 124 -2.19 -4.07 8.70
CA ALA A 124 -0.92 -3.37 8.50
C ALA A 124 0.13 -4.26 7.80
N THR A 125 1.23 -4.57 8.51
CA THR A 125 2.33 -5.44 8.07
C THR A 125 2.17 -6.90 8.47
N THR A 126 1.12 -7.26 9.21
CA THR A 126 0.82 -8.65 9.56
C THR A 126 0.51 -9.44 8.29
N VAL A 127 1.05 -10.65 8.23
CA VAL A 127 0.81 -11.59 7.14
C VAL A 127 0.29 -12.91 7.69
N SER A 128 -0.54 -13.58 6.89
CA SER A 128 -1.10 -14.89 7.21
C SER A 128 -0.21 -16.03 6.71
N ALA A 129 -0.54 -17.26 7.10
CA ALA A 129 0.13 -18.47 6.62
C ALA A 129 0.24 -18.48 5.08
N GLY A 130 1.44 -18.72 4.56
CA GLY A 130 1.72 -18.76 3.11
C GLY A 130 1.89 -17.39 2.45
N GLU A 131 1.75 -16.29 3.19
CA GLU A 131 2.05 -14.94 2.70
C GLU A 131 3.48 -14.52 3.04
N THR A 132 4.03 -13.57 2.29
CA THR A 132 5.38 -13.04 2.56
C THR A 132 5.38 -11.52 2.54
N LEU A 133 5.97 -10.92 3.58
CA LEU A 133 6.23 -9.49 3.63
C LEU A 133 7.65 -9.19 3.16
N TRP A 134 7.75 -8.31 2.18
CA TRP A 134 8.99 -7.68 1.74
C TRP A 134 9.04 -6.24 2.23
N VAL A 135 10.23 -5.79 2.60
CA VAL A 135 10.50 -4.42 3.00
C VAL A 135 11.62 -3.85 2.14
N ARG A 136 11.43 -2.63 1.65
CA ARG A 136 12.49 -1.86 0.99
C ARG A 136 13.50 -1.42 2.03
N GLU A 137 14.78 -1.48 1.68
CA GLU A 137 15.84 -0.98 2.54
C GLU A 137 15.64 0.51 2.87
N PRO A 138 16.03 0.97 4.09
CA PRO A 138 15.89 2.38 4.46
C PRO A 138 16.65 3.32 3.52
N ARG A 139 17.77 2.84 2.99
CA ARG A 139 18.60 3.52 1.99
C ARG A 139 18.66 2.62 0.78
N GLY A 140 18.22 3.14 -0.37
CA GLY A 140 18.22 2.40 -1.64
C GLY A 140 16.86 1.83 -2.01
N THR A 141 16.90 0.95 -2.99
CA THR A 141 15.75 0.49 -3.77
C THR A 141 15.51 -1.02 -3.66
N ALA A 142 16.44 -1.74 -3.06
CA ALA A 142 16.37 -3.18 -2.87
C ALA A 142 15.27 -3.59 -1.87
N TYR A 143 14.64 -4.73 -2.15
CA TYR A 143 13.67 -5.37 -1.27
C TYR A 143 14.25 -6.64 -0.65
N ARG A 144 14.04 -6.79 0.65
CA ARG A 144 14.38 -8.01 1.39
C ARG A 144 13.16 -8.56 2.11
N ILE A 145 13.19 -9.85 2.42
CA ILE A 145 12.14 -10.47 3.22
C ILE A 145 12.20 -9.90 4.64
N ALA A 146 11.07 -9.39 5.10
CA ALA A 146 10.88 -8.96 6.48
C ALA A 146 10.28 -10.09 7.32
N PHE A 147 9.29 -10.79 6.78
CA PHE A 147 8.59 -11.85 7.48
C PHE A 147 7.95 -12.83 6.49
N ARG A 148 7.83 -14.10 6.88
CA ARG A 148 7.06 -15.13 6.17
C ARG A 148 6.01 -15.65 7.13
N GLY A 149 4.76 -15.74 6.68
CA GLY A 149 3.72 -16.35 7.49
C GLY A 149 3.96 -17.85 7.60
N ASP A 150 4.18 -18.31 8.82
CA ASP A 150 4.34 -19.73 9.13
C ASP A 150 3.07 -20.50 8.78
N ALA A 151 3.24 -21.73 8.28
CA ALA A 151 2.17 -22.61 7.83
C ALA A 151 1.36 -23.23 8.98
#